data_AF-A0A9D8S9R9-F1
#
_entry.id   AF-A0A9D8S9R9-F1
#
_cell.length_a   1.000
_cell.length_b   1.000
_cell.length_c   1.000
_cell.angle_alpha   90.00
_cell.angle_beta   90.00
_cell.angle_gamma   90.00
#
_symmetry.space_group_name_H-M   'P 1'
#
loop_
_entity.id
_entity.type
_entity.pdbx_description
1 polymer ?
#
loop_
_entity_poly.entity_id
_entity_poly.type
_entity_poly.pdbx_seq_one_letter_code
_entity_poly.pdbx_strand_id
1 'polypeptide(L)'
;MSLNFGDRNSCFHIKWPYSDVVSYSVCDETYRADCWKFDFDTDGRLFIVKESEYLEMIKTKSPLVPENTIHFLIVGTNTIVDVLAKDYPI
;
A
#
# COMPACT_ATOMS: atom_id res chain seq x y z
N MET A 1 0.75 -9.45 7.27
CA MET A 1 1.77 -8.38 7.24
C MET A 1 1.34 -7.28 8.20
N SER A 2 2.24 -6.75 9.03
CA SER A 2 1.95 -5.60 9.89
C SER A 2 2.88 -4.44 9.57
N LEU A 3 2.33 -3.24 9.43
CA LEU A 3 3.09 -2.02 9.19
C LEU A 3 2.81 -1.00 10.28
N ASN A 4 3.87 -0.33 10.72
CA ASN A 4 3.82 0.74 11.72
C ASN A 4 4.32 2.02 11.07
N PHE A 5 3.49 3.05 11.02
CA PHE A 5 3.88 4.37 10.51
C PHE A 5 3.69 5.41 11.61
N GLY A 6 4.73 6.20 11.91
CA GLY A 6 4.62 7.30 12.86
C GLY A 6 5.89 7.61 13.64
N ASP A 7 5.92 8.83 14.20
CA ASP A 7 6.89 9.26 15.21
C ASP A 7 6.18 9.35 16.58
N ARG A 8 6.94 9.44 17.68
CA ARG A 8 6.64 9.11 19.10
C ARG A 8 5.21 9.32 19.69
N ASN A 9 4.29 10.05 19.07
CA ASN A 9 2.95 10.36 19.59
C ASN A 9 1.75 9.91 18.72
N SER A 10 1.94 9.33 17.52
CA SER A 10 0.84 8.74 16.75
C SER A 10 1.32 7.55 15.91
N CYS A 11 1.02 6.33 16.36
CA CYS A 11 1.32 5.12 15.61
C CYS A 11 0.12 4.70 14.77
N PHE A 12 0.19 4.91 13.45
CA PHE A 12 -0.74 4.31 12.51
C PHE A 12 -0.33 2.85 12.30
N HIS A 13 -1.17 1.94 12.77
CA HIS A 13 -0.92 0.51 12.73
C HIS A 13 -1.88 -0.15 11.76
N ILE A 14 -1.35 -0.79 10.73
CA ILE A 14 -2.15 -1.46 9.70
C ILE A 14 -1.78 -2.94 9.70
N LYS A 15 -2.77 -3.83 9.78
CA LYS A 15 -2.56 -5.27 9.68
C LYS A 15 -3.33 -5.88 8.53
N TRP A 16 -2.66 -6.70 7.74
CA TRP A 16 -3.32 -7.68 6.88
C TRP A 16 -3.09 -9.10 7.40
N PRO A 17 -4.12 -9.96 7.39
CA PRO A 17 -3.92 -11.39 7.42
C PRO A 17 -2.96 -11.81 6.31
N TYR A 18 -2.03 -12.73 6.61
CA TYR A 18 -1.03 -13.15 5.62
C TYR A 18 -1.69 -13.81 4.39
N SER A 19 -2.82 -14.50 4.58
CA SER A 19 -3.61 -15.11 3.52
C SER A 19 -4.11 -14.12 2.47
N ASP A 20 -4.17 -12.83 2.80
CA ASP A 20 -4.84 -11.83 1.97
C ASP A 20 -3.82 -11.02 1.18
N VAL A 21 -2.56 -11.00 1.60
CA VAL A 21 -1.48 -10.30 0.90
C VAL A 21 -0.98 -11.18 -0.25
N VAL A 22 -1.09 -10.65 -1.47
CA VAL A 22 -0.58 -11.28 -2.69
C VAL A 22 0.88 -10.89 -2.89
N SER A 23 1.20 -9.61 -2.73
CA SER A 23 2.55 -9.08 -2.88
C SER A 23 2.66 -7.73 -2.18
N TYR A 24 3.86 -7.32 -1.78
CA TYR A 24 4.11 -5.98 -1.29
C TYR A 24 5.50 -5.50 -1.68
N SER A 25 5.66 -4.20 -1.83
CA SER A 25 6.92 -3.52 -2.08
C SER A 25 7.07 -2.38 -1.07
N VAL A 26 8.24 -2.28 -0.47
CA VAL A 26 8.58 -1.20 0.47
C VAL A 26 9.68 -0.37 -0.17
N CYS A 27 9.47 0.94 -0.24
CA CYS A 27 10.44 1.89 -0.75
C CYS A 27 10.75 2.93 0.32
N ASP A 28 12.03 3.13 0.62
CA ASP A 28 12.52 4.19 1.51
C ASP A 28 12.68 5.52 0.75
N GLU A 29 11.73 5.83 -0.13
CA GLU A 29 11.70 7.05 -0.93
C GLU A 29 10.67 8.05 -0.38
N THR A 30 11.09 9.30 -0.22
CA THR A 30 10.24 10.44 0.13
C THR A 30 9.66 11.17 -1.10
N TYR A 31 10.12 10.81 -2.30
CA TYR A 31 9.99 11.64 -3.50
C TYR A 31 9.24 10.92 -4.64
N ARG A 32 8.05 10.39 -4.37
CA ARG A 32 7.15 9.89 -5.41
C ARG A 32 6.21 11.01 -5.85
N ALA A 33 6.35 11.48 -7.09
CA ALA A 33 5.65 12.66 -7.60
C ALA A 33 4.12 12.54 -7.57
N ASP A 34 3.59 11.33 -7.73
CA ASP A 34 2.17 11.03 -7.63
C ASP A 34 1.60 11.18 -6.21
N CYS A 35 2.47 11.21 -5.19
CA CYS A 35 2.11 11.40 -3.79
C CYS A 35 2.09 12.86 -3.36
N TRP A 36 2.60 13.80 -4.15
CA TRP A 36 2.63 15.24 -3.80
C TRP A 36 1.28 15.91 -3.81
N LYS A 37 0.27 15.25 -4.37
CA LYS A 37 -1.12 15.74 -4.43
C LYS A 37 -1.91 15.44 -3.15
N PHE A 38 -1.35 14.65 -2.23
CA PHE A 38 -2.03 14.27 -0.99
C PHE A 38 -1.69 15.25 0.11
N ASP A 39 -2.72 15.68 0.83
CA ASP A 39 -2.54 16.32 2.13
C ASP A 39 -2.72 15.24 3.20
N PHE A 40 -1.62 14.78 3.79
CA PHE A 40 -1.65 13.65 4.74
C PHE A 40 -2.40 13.96 6.03
N ASP A 41 -2.62 15.24 6.36
CA ASP A 41 -3.39 15.63 7.54
C ASP A 41 -4.89 15.49 7.29
N THR A 42 -5.35 15.64 6.05
CA THR A 42 -6.77 15.53 5.68
C THR A 42 -7.13 14.20 5.01
N ASP A 43 -6.26 13.69 4.15
CA ASP A 43 -6.53 12.53 3.31
C ASP A 43 -6.11 11.21 3.97
N GLY A 44 -5.36 11.29 5.07
CA GLY A 44 -4.80 10.15 5.76
C GLY A 44 -3.60 9.54 5.04
N ARG A 45 -3.36 8.25 5.24
CA ARG A 45 -2.12 7.57 4.80
C ARG A 45 -2.33 6.28 4.03
N LEU A 46 -3.57 5.83 3.86
CA LEU A 46 -3.94 4.60 3.16
C LEU A 46 -4.83 4.95 1.98
N PHE A 47 -4.37 4.60 0.78
CA PHE A 47 -5.03 4.93 -0.48
C PHE A 47 -5.24 3.69 -1.33
N ILE A 48 -6.27 3.73 -2.18
CA ILE A 48 -6.51 2.70 -3.20
C ILE A 48 -6.05 3.24 -4.55
N VAL A 49 -5.17 2.49 -5.20
CA VAL A 49 -4.66 2.82 -6.53
C VAL A 49 -5.63 2.27 -7.57
N LYS A 50 -6.29 3.17 -8.32
CA LYS A 50 -7.27 2.79 -9.35
C LYS A 50 -6.63 2.20 -10.61
N GLU A 51 -5.49 2.76 -11.02
CA GLU A 51 -4.74 2.37 -12.21
C GLU A 51 -3.37 1.87 -11.76
N SER A 52 -3.27 0.56 -11.54
CA SER A 52 -2.09 -0.06 -10.93
C SER A 52 -1.24 -0.78 -11.98
N GLU A 53 -0.18 -0.13 -12.44
CA GLU A 53 0.83 -0.79 -13.28
C GLU A 53 1.48 -1.99 -12.56
N TYR A 54 1.62 -1.88 -11.24
CA TYR A 54 2.17 -2.94 -10.40
C TYR A 54 1.31 -4.21 -10.42
N LEU A 55 -0.01 -4.07 -10.25
CA LEU A 55 -0.96 -5.18 -10.30
C LEU A 55 -0.98 -5.82 -11.69
N GLU A 56 -1.01 -5.01 -12.75
CA GLU A 56 -1.04 -5.52 -14.12
C GLU A 56 0.25 -6.27 -14.50
N MET A 57 1.41 -5.76 -14.06
CA MET A 57 2.68 -6.49 -14.20
C MET A 57 2.63 -7.84 -13.48
N ILE A 58 2.13 -7.88 -12.25
CA ILE A 58 2.07 -9.11 -11.44
C ILE A 58 1.11 -10.13 -12.07
N LYS A 59 -0.08 -9.70 -12.53
CA LYS A 59 -1.03 -10.55 -13.27
C LYS A 59 -0.43 -11.15 -14.54
N THR A 60 0.36 -10.35 -15.27
CA THR A 60 1.04 -10.83 -16.50
C THR A 60 2.07 -11.93 -16.18
N LYS A 61 2.72 -11.85 -15.02
CA LYS A 61 3.76 -12.81 -14.60
C LYS A 61 3.20 -14.03 -13.88
N SER A 62 2.01 -13.95 -13.30
CA SER A 62 1.42 -15.04 -12.52
C SER A 62 -0.10 -15.11 -12.72
N PRO A 63 -0.62 -16.23 -13.27
CA PRO A 63 -2.05 -16.43 -13.45
C PRO A 63 -2.79 -16.73 -12.13
N LEU A 64 -2.07 -16.87 -11.01
CA LEU A 64 -2.64 -17.21 -9.70
C LEU A 64 -3.10 -15.97 -8.91
N VAL A 65 -2.99 -14.77 -9.51
CA VAL A 65 -3.40 -13.53 -8.87
C VAL A 65 -4.93 -13.47 -8.84
N PRO A 66 -5.56 -13.38 -7.65
CA PRO A 66 -7.01 -13.26 -7.54
C PRO A 66 -7.55 -12.06 -8.33
N GLU A 67 -8.68 -12.23 -9.01
CA GLU A 67 -9.29 -11.14 -9.79
C GLU A 67 -9.69 -9.94 -8.92
N ASN A 68 -10.05 -10.19 -7.66
CA ASN A 68 -10.42 -9.17 -6.68
C ASN A 68 -9.22 -8.53 -5.96
N THR A 69 -7.99 -8.71 -6.46
CA THR A 69 -6.81 -8.10 -5.84
C THR A 69 -6.86 -6.57 -5.98
N ILE A 70 -6.75 -5.89 -4.84
CA ILE A 70 -6.73 -4.44 -4.70
C ILE A 70 -5.28 -3.98 -4.50
N HIS A 71 -4.90 -2.89 -5.15
CA HIS A 71 -3.64 -2.22 -4.88
C HIS A 71 -3.84 -1.08 -3.87
N PHE A 72 -3.26 -1.26 -2.69
CA PHE A 72 -3.16 -0.26 -1.65
C PHE A 72 -1.80 0.45 -1.72
N LEU A 73 -1.84 1.78 -1.59
CA LEU A 73 -0.67 2.62 -1.42
C LEU A 73 -0.70 3.17 0.00
N ILE A 74 0.39 2.96 0.74
CA ILE A 74 0.53 3.47 2.09
C ILE A 74 1.68 4.45 2.12
N VAL A 75 1.41 5.67 2.58
CA VAL A 75 2.38 6.76 2.56
C VAL A 75 2.72 7.16 3.98
N GLY A 76 3.95 6.82 4.39
CA GLY A 76 4.58 7.29 5.61
C GLY A 76 5.43 8.54 5.35
N THR A 77 6.08 9.03 6.40
CA THR A 77 6.94 10.22 6.31
C THR A 77 8.17 9.99 5.42
N ASN A 78 8.80 8.82 5.53
CA ASN A 78 10.00 8.45 4.77
C ASN A 78 9.89 7.10 4.08
N THR A 79 8.70 6.53 4.04
CA THR A 79 8.48 5.16 3.56
C THR A 79 7.17 5.13 2.79
N ILE A 80 7.22 4.56 1.59
CA ILE A 80 6.05 4.27 0.79
C ILE A 80 5.94 2.76 0.66
N VAL A 81 4.73 2.24 0.82
CA VAL A 81 4.47 0.81 0.70
C VAL A 81 3.34 0.57 -0.28
N ASP A 82 3.63 -0.20 -1.32
CA ASP A 82 2.63 -0.72 -2.25
C ASP A 82 2.25 -2.13 -1.78
N VAL A 83 0.97 -2.38 -1.54
CA VAL A 83 0.45 -3.68 -1.12
C VAL A 83 -0.63 -4.14 -2.08
N LEU A 84 -0.47 -5.33 -2.64
CA LEU A 84 -1.52 -6.04 -3.36
C LEU A 84 -2.20 -7.00 -2.39
N ALA A 85 -3.48 -6.80 -2.10
CA ALA A 85 -4.23 -7.64 -1.19
C ALA A 85 -5.67 -7.89 -1.64
N LYS A 86 -6.25 -9.00 -1.20
CA LYS A 86 -7.62 -9.42 -1.56
C LYS A 86 -8.70 -8.60 -0.84
N ASP A 87 -8.37 -8.07 0.33
CA ASP A 87 -9.29 -7.37 1.23
C ASP A 87 -8.61 -6.18 1.90
N TYR A 88 -9.41 -5.34 2.56
CA TYR A 88 -8.96 -4.20 3.33
C TYR A 88 -8.18 -4.63 4.58
N PRO A 89 -7.25 -3.77 5.08
CA PRO A 89 -6.56 -4.05 6.31
C PRO A 89 -7.47 -3.89 7.53
N ILE A 90 -7.04 -4.51 8.64
CA ILE A 90 -7.62 -4.42 9.99
C ILE A 90 -6.76 -3.49 10.85
#